data_AF-A0A0P9EPL5-F1
#
_entry.id   AF-A0A0P9EPL5-F1
#
_cell.length_a   1.000
_cell.length_b   1.000
_cell.length_c   1.000
_cell.angle_alpha   90.00
_cell.angle_beta   90.00
_cell.angle_gamma   90.00
#
_symmetry.space_group_name_H-M   'P 1'
#
loop_
_entity.id
_entity.type
_entity.pdbx_description
1 polymer ?
#
loop_
_entity_poly.entity_id
_entity_poly.type
_entity_poly.pdbx_seq_one_letter_code
_entity_poly.pdbx_strand_id
1 'polypeptide(L)'
;MQAVKAVQIPYQPTNEVLRLLKLFRDMVNHCVRVGLEKNITSRFRLSNEVYHGLTKYRLHTWYCLSAIEVATAILKNYRKAERKNQNIKRPYARKVMAKLGNQAYKVVGDKLRIPIKPRRYFYVKLHKRALESLSDSTLKLGSITLTALQGYGGFLEDS
;
A
#
# COMPACT_ATOMS: atom_id res chain seq x y z
N MET A 1 -28.01 -5.56 -6.49
CA MET A 1 -26.90 -4.83 -5.83
C MET A 1 -25.70 -4.88 -6.77
N GLN A 2 -25.41 -3.79 -7.48
CA GLN A 2 -24.34 -3.77 -8.49
C GLN A 2 -23.01 -3.49 -7.77
N ALA A 3 -22.28 -4.55 -7.43
CA ALA A 3 -20.99 -4.41 -6.77
C ALA A 3 -19.95 -3.92 -7.80
N VAL A 4 -19.55 -2.65 -7.72
CA VAL A 4 -18.39 -2.16 -8.48
C VAL A 4 -17.14 -2.84 -7.92
N LYS A 5 -16.60 -3.80 -8.67
CA LYS A 5 -15.52 -4.70 -8.20
C LYS A 5 -14.18 -3.99 -8.02
N ALA A 6 -13.89 -2.97 -8.84
CA ALA A 6 -12.76 -2.05 -8.72
C ALA A 6 -12.90 -0.93 -9.77
N VAL A 7 -12.42 0.27 -9.45
CA VAL A 7 -12.30 1.38 -10.42
C VAL A 7 -10.82 1.70 -10.59
N GLN A 8 -10.33 1.68 -11.83
CA GLN A 8 -8.97 2.10 -12.16
C GLN A 8 -8.97 3.56 -12.58
N ILE A 9 -8.08 4.34 -11.99
CA ILE A 9 -7.93 5.76 -12.29
C ILE A 9 -6.48 5.98 -12.71
N PRO A 10 -6.22 6.35 -13.98
CA PRO A 10 -4.87 6.71 -14.40
C PRO A 10 -4.47 8.01 -13.71
N TYR A 11 -3.21 8.11 -13.30
CA TYR A 11 -2.67 9.30 -12.67
C TYR A 11 -1.18 9.41 -12.96
N GLN A 12 -0.60 10.60 -13.13
CA GLN A 12 0.85 10.69 -13.28
C GLN A 12 1.50 10.77 -11.88
N PRO A 13 2.33 9.80 -11.47
CA PRO A 13 2.97 9.83 -10.17
C PRO A 13 4.07 10.89 -10.16
N THR A 14 4.01 11.82 -9.21
CA THR A 14 5.13 12.75 -8.97
C THR A 14 6.31 12.01 -8.35
N ASN A 15 7.51 12.61 -8.41
CA ASN A 15 8.69 12.09 -7.73
C ASN A 15 8.46 11.85 -6.22
N GLU A 16 7.62 12.68 -5.58
CA GLU A 16 7.26 12.48 -4.17
C GLU A 16 6.38 11.23 -3.97
N VAL A 17 5.42 10.99 -4.87
CA VAL A 17 4.62 9.77 -4.83
C VAL A 17 5.50 8.54 -5.11
N LEU A 18 6.40 8.58 -6.09
CA LEU A 18 7.32 7.46 -6.34
C LEU A 18 8.20 7.14 -5.12
N ARG A 19 8.73 8.17 -4.44
CA ARG A 19 9.46 7.98 -3.18
C ARG A 19 8.58 7.38 -2.08
N LEU A 20 7.35 7.86 -1.93
CA LEU A 20 6.38 7.29 -0.99
C LEU A 20 6.15 5.81 -1.25
N LEU A 21 5.95 5.40 -2.51
CA LEU A 21 5.71 3.99 -2.87
C LEU A 21 6.94 3.12 -2.56
N LYS A 22 8.16 3.63 -2.81
CA LYS A 22 9.42 2.96 -2.45
C LYS A 22 9.56 2.82 -0.93
N LEU A 23 9.34 3.90 -0.18
CA LEU A 23 9.38 3.87 1.29
C LEU A 23 8.35 2.90 1.87
N PHE A 24 7.14 2.86 1.31
CA PHE A 24 6.12 1.90 1.75
C PHE A 24 6.57 0.45 1.53
N ARG A 25 7.15 0.14 0.37
CA ARG A 25 7.75 -1.18 0.10
C ARG A 25 8.81 -1.51 1.15
N ASP A 26 9.69 -0.58 1.46
CA ASP A 26 10.77 -0.78 2.43
C ASP A 26 10.22 -0.99 3.86
N MET A 27 9.16 -0.27 4.24
CA MET A 27 8.42 -0.52 5.49
C MET A 27 7.83 -1.92 5.54
N VAL A 28 7.19 -2.38 4.46
CA VAL A 28 6.64 -3.74 4.38
C VAL A 28 7.76 -4.78 4.55
N ASN A 29 8.90 -4.59 3.86
CA ASN A 29 10.03 -5.51 3.95
C ASN A 29 10.67 -5.51 5.34
N HIS A 30 10.75 -4.35 6.00
CA HIS A 30 11.17 -4.25 7.39
C HIS A 30 10.25 -5.09 8.31
N CYS A 31 8.94 -4.94 8.18
CA CYS A 31 7.96 -5.72 8.93
C CYS A 31 8.06 -7.23 8.66
N VAL A 32 8.22 -7.63 7.40
CA VAL A 32 8.39 -9.04 7.03
C VAL A 32 9.66 -9.62 7.67
N ARG A 33 10.78 -8.90 7.58
CA ARG A 33 12.05 -9.32 8.18
C ARG A 33 11.92 -9.52 9.70
N VAL A 34 11.42 -8.50 10.42
CA VAL A 34 11.21 -8.59 11.87
C VAL A 34 10.24 -9.71 12.23
N GLY A 35 9.17 -9.90 11.45
CA GLY A 35 8.20 -10.96 11.67
C GLY A 35 8.74 -12.38 11.46
N LEU A 36 9.75 -12.55 10.59
CA LEU A 36 10.48 -13.81 10.44
C LEU A 36 11.49 -14.01 11.56
N GLU A 37 12.34 -13.00 11.81
CA GLU A 37 13.40 -13.04 12.84
C GLU A 37 12.84 -13.34 14.24
N LYS A 38 11.70 -12.73 14.59
CA LYS A 38 11.04 -12.91 15.90
C LYS A 38 9.93 -13.98 15.88
N ASN A 39 9.75 -14.69 14.76
CA ASN A 39 8.69 -15.68 14.55
C ASN A 39 7.27 -15.17 14.92
N ILE A 40 6.95 -13.93 14.56
CA ILE A 40 5.66 -13.29 14.90
C ILE A 40 4.58 -13.70 13.90
N THR A 41 3.49 -14.26 14.41
CA THR A 41 2.33 -14.72 13.61
C THR A 41 1.11 -13.81 13.72
N SER A 42 0.99 -13.04 14.81
CA SER A 42 -0.14 -12.15 15.08
C SER A 42 0.11 -10.74 14.55
N ARG A 43 -0.89 -10.16 13.86
CA ARG A 43 -0.88 -8.76 13.41
C ARG A 43 -0.64 -7.80 14.58
N PHE A 44 -1.30 -8.05 15.72
CA PHE A 44 -1.20 -7.19 16.90
C PHE A 44 0.22 -7.19 17.46
N ARG A 45 0.82 -8.38 17.64
CA ARG A 45 2.21 -8.50 18.09
C ARG A 45 3.18 -7.84 17.12
N LEU A 46 2.98 -8.02 15.82
CA LEU A 46 3.83 -7.40 14.80
C LEU A 46 3.72 -5.88 14.87
N SER A 47 2.50 -5.35 15.06
CA SER A 47 2.26 -3.92 15.22
C SER A 47 3.03 -3.36 16.41
N ASN A 48 2.88 -3.95 17.61
CA ASN A 48 3.57 -3.46 18.81
C ASN A 48 5.10 -3.45 18.65
N GLU A 49 5.63 -4.44 17.92
CA GLU A 49 7.06 -4.57 17.69
C GLU A 49 7.60 -3.53 16.70
N VAL A 50 6.94 -3.33 15.56
CA VAL A 50 7.52 -2.55 14.46
C VAL A 50 7.05 -1.10 14.41
N TYR A 51 5.92 -0.76 15.07
CA TYR A 51 5.27 0.54 14.90
C TYR A 51 6.19 1.71 15.24
N HIS A 52 6.93 1.66 16.35
CA HIS A 52 7.90 2.70 16.72
C HIS A 52 9.09 2.79 15.75
N GLY A 53 9.47 1.69 15.09
CA GLY A 53 10.46 1.70 14.02
C GLY A 53 9.92 2.35 12.75
N LEU A 54 8.66 2.10 12.43
CA LEU A 54 7.99 2.62 11.24
C LEU A 54 7.75 4.13 11.29
N THR A 55 7.55 4.73 12.47
CA THR A 55 7.39 6.18 12.58
C THR A 55 8.62 6.96 12.12
N LYS A 56 9.82 6.35 12.14
CA LYS A 56 11.07 6.94 11.65
C LYS A 56 11.03 7.27 10.15
N TYR A 57 10.16 6.62 9.37
CA TYR A 57 9.97 6.91 7.95
C TYR A 57 9.25 8.24 7.68
N ARG A 58 8.74 8.92 8.73
CA ARG A 58 8.04 10.22 8.67
C ARG A 58 6.86 10.25 7.68
N LEU A 59 6.26 9.09 7.44
CA LEU A 59 5.01 8.95 6.68
C LEU A 59 3.80 9.04 7.61
N HIS A 60 2.63 9.28 7.03
CA HIS A 60 1.38 9.28 7.78
C HIS A 60 1.12 7.91 8.43
N THR A 61 0.56 7.88 9.64
CA THR A 61 0.27 6.65 10.42
C THR A 61 -0.47 5.56 9.64
N TRP A 62 -1.30 5.95 8.68
CA TRP A 62 -2.04 5.03 7.80
C TRP A 62 -1.10 4.12 7.00
N TYR A 63 0.05 4.63 6.58
CA TYR A 63 1.07 3.84 5.89
C TYR A 63 1.72 2.82 6.82
N CYS A 64 1.94 3.16 8.10
CA CYS A 64 2.45 2.21 9.08
C CYS A 64 1.47 1.04 9.26
N LEU A 65 0.20 1.35 9.52
CA LEU A 65 -0.83 0.34 9.74
C LEU A 65 -1.06 -0.53 8.49
N SER A 66 -1.02 0.07 7.30
CA SER A 66 -1.17 -0.67 6.05
C SER A 66 0.07 -1.52 5.72
N ALA A 67 1.28 -1.03 6.00
CA ALA A 67 2.49 -1.82 5.81
C ALA A 67 2.49 -3.07 6.72
N ILE A 68 2.07 -2.93 7.97
CA ILE A 68 1.89 -4.04 8.92
C ILE A 68 0.86 -5.05 8.39
N GLU A 69 -0.26 -4.57 7.86
CA GLU A 69 -1.29 -5.44 7.26
C GLU A 69 -0.74 -6.27 6.11
N VAL A 70 -0.07 -5.61 5.16
CA VAL A 70 0.51 -6.26 3.97
C VAL A 70 1.57 -7.25 4.39
N ALA A 71 2.47 -6.88 5.32
CA ALA A 71 3.48 -7.76 5.85
C ALA A 71 2.88 -9.00 6.55
N THR A 72 1.83 -8.82 7.35
CA THR A 72 1.12 -9.92 8.01
C THR A 72 0.55 -10.91 6.98
N ALA A 73 -0.06 -10.40 5.90
CA ALA A 73 -0.59 -11.24 4.84
C ALA A 73 0.52 -12.02 4.10
N ILE A 74 1.65 -11.36 3.79
CA ILE A 74 2.84 -11.98 3.20
C ILE A 74 3.35 -13.11 4.09
N LEU A 75 3.53 -12.83 5.38
CA LEU A 75 4.02 -13.78 6.37
C LEU A 75 3.08 -14.98 6.55
N LYS A 76 1.75 -14.77 6.52
CA LYS A 76 0.76 -15.84 6.59
C LYS A 76 0.83 -16.74 5.35
N ASN A 77 0.93 -16.15 4.16
CA ASN A 77 1.03 -16.87 2.90
C ASN A 77 2.35 -17.65 2.81
N TYR A 78 3.46 -17.05 3.23
CA TYR A 78 4.76 -17.70 3.31
C TYR A 78 4.69 -18.95 4.17
N ARG A 79 4.20 -18.85 5.42
CA ARG A 79 4.09 -20.01 6.31
C ARG A 79 3.15 -21.10 5.76
N LYS A 80 2.06 -20.71 5.11
CA LYS A 80 1.16 -21.67 4.45
C LYS A 80 1.88 -22.43 3.33
N ALA A 81 2.76 -21.77 2.59
CA ALA A 81 3.53 -22.38 1.52
C ALA A 81 4.73 -23.19 2.04
N GLU A 82 5.41 -22.72 3.09
CA GLU A 82 6.50 -23.41 3.78
C GLU A 82 6.07 -24.78 4.33
N ARG A 83 4.84 -24.88 4.86
CA ARG A 83 4.25 -26.17 5.29
C ARG A 83 4.11 -27.19 4.14
N LYS A 84 4.02 -26.73 2.89
CA LYS A 84 3.90 -27.59 1.71
C LYS A 84 5.24 -27.89 1.06
N ASN A 85 6.22 -26.99 1.23
CA ASN A 85 7.55 -27.11 0.65
C ASN A 85 8.57 -26.41 1.56
N GLN A 86 9.46 -27.18 2.18
CA GLN A 86 10.46 -26.67 3.12
C GLN A 86 11.56 -25.84 2.43
N ASN A 87 11.71 -25.92 1.10
CA ASN A 87 12.72 -25.18 0.33
C ASN A 87 12.21 -23.85 -0.24
N ILE A 88 11.21 -23.23 0.38
CA ILE A 88 10.65 -21.96 -0.10
C ILE A 88 11.58 -20.78 0.21
N LYS A 89 11.77 -19.90 -0.77
CA LYS A 89 12.55 -18.67 -0.59
C LYS A 89 11.87 -17.71 0.38
N ARG A 90 12.68 -17.01 1.18
CA ARG A 90 12.18 -15.96 2.09
C ARG A 90 11.32 -14.94 1.34
N PRO A 91 10.17 -14.53 1.91
CA PRO A 91 9.24 -13.66 1.24
C PRO A 91 9.76 -12.22 1.23
N TYR A 92 9.48 -11.50 0.14
CA TYR A 92 9.87 -10.10 -0.03
C TYR A 92 8.86 -9.35 -0.90
N ALA A 93 8.48 -8.14 -0.49
CA ALA A 93 7.62 -7.26 -1.27
C ALA A 93 8.43 -6.61 -2.40
N ARG A 94 8.19 -7.08 -3.63
CA ARG A 94 8.86 -6.58 -4.85
C ARG A 94 8.13 -5.40 -5.50
N LYS A 95 6.79 -5.37 -5.42
CA LYS A 95 5.96 -4.37 -6.09
C LYS A 95 6.10 -3.01 -5.39
N VAL A 96 6.33 -1.97 -6.19
CA VAL A 96 6.31 -0.56 -5.75
C VAL A 96 4.86 -0.09 -5.76
N MET A 97 4.16 -0.37 -4.67
CA MET A 97 2.75 -0.03 -4.48
C MET A 97 2.50 0.36 -3.03
N ALA A 98 1.48 1.18 -2.77
CA ALA A 98 1.00 1.50 -1.43
C ALA A 98 -0.50 1.26 -1.33
N LYS A 99 -0.90 0.47 -0.33
CA LYS A 99 -2.31 0.24 0.00
C LYS A 99 -2.75 1.27 1.04
N LEU A 100 -3.99 1.74 0.93
CA LEU A 100 -4.60 2.65 1.89
C LEU A 100 -6.05 2.21 2.15
N GLY A 101 -6.44 2.17 3.41
CA GLY A 101 -7.83 1.89 3.80
C GLY A 101 -8.77 3.06 3.49
N ASN A 102 -10.08 2.81 3.59
CA ASN A 102 -11.14 3.79 3.33
C ASN A 102 -11.06 5.06 4.20
N GLN A 103 -10.54 4.95 5.42
CA GLN A 103 -10.35 6.10 6.32
C GLN A 103 -9.13 6.96 5.96
N ALA A 104 -8.25 6.49 5.09
CA ALA A 104 -7.00 7.15 4.78
C ALA A 104 -7.07 8.12 3.58
N TYR A 105 -8.16 8.12 2.81
CA TYR A 105 -8.35 9.02 1.66
C TYR A 105 -9.71 9.70 1.72
N LYS A 106 -9.88 10.78 0.96
CA LYS A 106 -11.16 11.49 0.86
C LYS A 106 -11.41 11.99 -0.55
N VAL A 107 -12.64 11.90 -1.04
CA VAL A 107 -13.07 12.59 -2.26
C VAL A 107 -13.38 14.05 -1.90
N VAL A 108 -12.75 14.99 -2.60
CA VAL A 108 -12.92 16.44 -2.41
C VAL A 108 -13.19 17.05 -3.78
N GLY A 109 -14.44 17.42 -4.04
CA GLY A 109 -14.88 17.83 -5.38
C GLY A 109 -14.69 16.70 -6.39
N ASP A 110 -13.99 16.99 -7.48
CA ASP A 110 -13.65 16.04 -8.54
C ASP A 110 -12.30 15.32 -8.32
N LYS A 111 -11.73 15.40 -7.11
CA LYS A 111 -10.38 14.88 -6.81
C LYS A 111 -10.38 13.90 -5.65
N LEU A 112 -9.55 12.87 -5.77
CA LEU A 112 -9.19 11.97 -4.69
C LEU A 112 -7.98 12.53 -3.93
N ARG A 113 -8.20 12.93 -2.68
CA ARG A 113 -7.16 13.43 -1.77
C ARG A 113 -6.52 12.27 -1.01
N ILE A 114 -5.21 12.15 -1.14
CA ILE A 114 -4.38 11.11 -0.51
C ILE A 114 -3.28 11.78 0.32
N PRO A 115 -3.13 11.46 1.62
CA PRO A 115 -2.06 12.03 2.44
C PRO A 115 -0.72 11.44 2.03
N ILE A 116 0.32 12.25 1.87
CA ILE A 116 1.70 11.78 1.73
C ILE A 116 2.42 11.85 3.09
N LYS A 117 2.30 13.01 3.75
CA LYS A 117 2.85 13.30 5.08
C LYS A 117 1.78 14.01 5.91
N PRO A 118 1.97 14.19 7.23
CA PRO A 118 1.10 15.08 8.00
C PRO A 118 0.94 16.42 7.29
N ARG A 119 -0.32 16.81 7.03
CA ARG A 119 -0.71 18.07 6.35
C ARG A 119 -0.23 18.23 4.89
N ARG A 120 0.33 17.19 4.25
CA ARG A 120 0.68 17.21 2.81
C ARG A 120 -0.12 16.16 2.07
N TYR A 121 -0.78 16.58 0.99
CA TYR A 121 -1.67 15.73 0.22
C TYR A 121 -1.31 15.72 -1.26
N PHE A 122 -1.53 14.57 -1.88
CA PHE A 122 -1.57 14.39 -3.31
C PHE A 122 -3.02 14.29 -3.77
N TYR A 123 -3.30 14.81 -4.96
CA TYR A 123 -4.64 14.83 -5.53
C TYR A 123 -4.62 14.11 -6.87
N VAL A 124 -5.51 13.13 -7.03
CA VAL A 124 -5.76 12.46 -8.31
C VAL A 124 -7.09 12.95 -8.85
N LYS A 125 -7.11 13.45 -10.09
CA LYS A 125 -8.35 13.85 -10.73
C LYS A 125 -9.18 12.60 -11.06
N LEU A 126 -10.45 12.61 -10.65
CA LEU A 126 -11.41 11.56 -10.97
C LEU A 126 -12.06 11.87 -12.31
N HIS A 127 -12.18 10.87 -13.18
CA HIS A 127 -13.02 10.97 -14.37
C HIS A 127 -14.50 10.77 -13.99
N LYS A 128 -15.42 11.25 -14.83
CA LYS A 128 -16.87 11.28 -14.55
C LYS A 128 -17.42 9.96 -14.01
N ARG A 129 -17.10 8.84 -14.67
CA ARG A 129 -17.51 7.49 -14.24
C ARG A 129 -16.96 7.07 -12.88
N ALA A 130 -15.72 7.43 -12.55
CA ALA A 130 -15.15 7.17 -11.23
C ALA A 130 -15.82 8.04 -10.17
N LEU A 131 -16.14 9.29 -10.48
CA LEU A 131 -16.86 10.17 -9.57
C LEU A 131 -18.26 9.60 -9.28
N GLU A 132 -19.03 9.25 -10.31
CA GLU A 132 -20.34 8.60 -10.18
C GLU A 132 -20.28 7.34 -9.30
N SER A 133 -19.26 6.49 -9.52
CA SER A 133 -19.08 5.26 -8.73
C SER A 133 -18.64 5.53 -7.28
N LEU A 134 -17.94 6.63 -7.00
CA LEU A 134 -17.43 6.97 -5.66
C LEU A 134 -18.38 7.87 -4.87
N SER A 135 -19.28 8.57 -5.56
CA SER A 135 -20.33 9.43 -4.99
C SER A 135 -21.63 8.67 -4.72
N ASP A 136 -21.77 7.46 -5.25
CA ASP A 136 -22.89 6.57 -4.95
C ASP A 136 -22.89 6.21 -3.45
N SER A 137 -23.87 6.75 -2.72
CA SER A 137 -24.04 6.54 -1.28
C SER A 137 -24.41 5.10 -0.92
N THR A 138 -24.81 4.29 -1.90
CA THR A 138 -25.08 2.86 -1.73
C THR A 138 -23.80 2.02 -1.74
N LEU A 139 -22.67 2.58 -2.20
CA LEU A 139 -21.38 1.91 -2.30
C LEU A 139 -20.48 2.28 -1.11
N LYS A 140 -20.03 1.27 -0.35
CA LYS A 140 -19.01 1.47 0.68
C LYS A 140 -17.64 1.62 0.03
N LEU A 141 -17.01 2.77 0.27
CA LEU A 141 -15.61 2.99 -0.08
C LEU A 141 -14.72 1.95 0.61
N GLY A 142 -13.94 1.22 -0.20
CA GLY A 142 -13.02 0.18 0.23
C GLY A 142 -11.59 0.68 0.42
N SER A 143 -10.60 -0.16 0.07
CA SER A 143 -9.20 0.28 0.04
C SER A 143 -8.80 0.78 -1.35
N ILE A 144 -7.91 1.76 -1.42
CA ILE A 144 -7.22 2.13 -2.66
C ILE A 144 -5.83 1.52 -2.69
N THR A 145 -5.33 1.23 -3.88
CA THR A 145 -3.94 0.84 -4.11
C THR A 145 -3.33 1.80 -5.10
N LEU A 146 -2.29 2.51 -4.67
CA LEU A 146 -1.45 3.31 -5.54
C LEU A 146 -0.35 2.43 -6.09
N THR A 147 -0.17 2.44 -7.40
CA THR A 147 0.93 1.77 -8.09
C THR A 147 1.74 2.81 -8.86
N ALA A 148 3.05 2.62 -8.98
CA ALA A 148 3.77 3.29 -10.05
C ALA A 148 3.17 2.75 -11.36
N LEU A 149 2.66 3.62 -12.24
CA LEU A 149 2.19 3.15 -13.54
C LEU A 149 3.32 2.39 -14.22
N GLN A 150 3.05 1.13 -14.57
CA GLN A 150 3.87 0.39 -15.52
C GLN A 150 3.72 1.09 -16.87
N GLY A 151 4.58 2.07 -17.09
CA GLY A 151 4.67 2.89 -18.29
C GLY A 151 6.05 3.54 -18.40
N TYR A 152 7.09 2.85 -17.93
CA TYR A 152 8.49 3.08 -18.28
C TYR A 152 9.15 1.71 -18.44
N GLY A 153 8.76 1.00 -19.49
CA GLY A 153 9.71 0.17 -20.21
C GLY A 153 10.56 1.13 -21.02
N GLY A 154 11.78 1.39 -20.54
CA GLY A 154 12.71 2.34 -21.11
C GLY A 154 14.05 2.10 -20.43
N PHE A 155 14.80 1.20 -21.06
CA PHE A 155 16.21 0.86 -20.92
C PHE A 155 17.03 1.61 -19.86
N LEU A 156 17.67 0.82 -18.99
CA LEU A 156 19.04 1.10 -18.58
C LEU A 156 19.86 1.06 -19.87
N GLU A 157 20.30 2.22 -20.36
CA GLU A 157 21.57 2.28 -21.07
C GLU A 157 22.56 2.87 -20.08
N ASP A 158 23.49 2.02 -19.68
CA ASP A 158 24.76 2.42 -19.08
C ASP A 158 25.50 3.32 -20.07
N SER A 159 26.00 4.47 -19.58
CA SER A 159 27.26 5.11 -19.97
C SER A 159 27.60 6.21 -18.97
#